data_AF-J9DZQ8-F1
#
_entry.id   AF-J9DZQ8-F1
#
_cell.length_a   1.000
_cell.length_b   1.000
_cell.length_c   1.000
_cell.angle_alpha   90.00
_cell.angle_beta   90.00
_cell.angle_gamma   90.00
#
_symmetry.space_group_name_H-M   'P 1'
#
loop_
_entity.id
_entity.type
_entity.pdbx_description
1 polymer ?
#
loop_
_entity_poly.entity_id
_entity_poly.type
_entity_poly.pdbx_seq_one_letter_code
_entity_poly.pdbx_strand_id
1 'polypeptide(L)'
;MPYVVFIAPPSLQQLRRQKEILGQHGIKDEQLKLILNEGKTTEKHYGHLFDRIIVNVDLDRSLKELKEIVRRLEMEPHWVPSFWPLNATNIISSTKYDEKLIY
;
A
#
# COMPACT_ATOMS: atom_id res chain seq x y z
N MET A 1 -8.30 -7.13 -6.05
CA MET A 1 -7.14 -7.71 -5.33
C MET A 1 -6.70 -6.59 -4.44
N PRO A 2 -6.43 -6.81 -3.14
CA PRO A 2 -5.93 -5.70 -2.33
C PRO A 2 -4.62 -5.21 -2.95
N TYR A 3 -4.50 -3.89 -3.12
CA TYR A 3 -3.24 -3.26 -3.47
C TYR A 3 -2.53 -2.86 -2.19
N VAL A 4 -1.37 -3.44 -1.92
CA VAL A 4 -0.67 -3.31 -0.64
C VAL A 4 0.49 -2.34 -0.79
N VAL A 5 0.41 -1.21 -0.08
CA VAL A 5 1.50 -0.23 0.02
C VAL A 5 2.16 -0.36 1.39
N PHE A 6 3.46 -0.61 1.40
CA PHE A 6 4.25 -0.60 2.63
C PHE A 6 4.94 0.76 2.82
N ILE A 7 4.70 1.37 3.98
CA ILE A 7 5.37 2.61 4.37
C ILE A 7 6.60 2.25 5.20
N ALA A 8 7.76 2.20 4.53
CA ALA A 8 9.02 1.84 5.15
C ALA A 8 9.54 2.98 6.04
N PRO A 9 10.10 2.66 7.22
CA PRO A 9 10.75 3.67 8.05
C PRO A 9 12.00 4.22 7.33
N PRO A 10 12.32 5.52 7.48
CA PRO A 10 13.53 6.10 6.93
C PRO A 10 14.75 5.70 7.78
N SER A 11 15.94 6.23 7.48
CA SER A 11 17.12 5.96 8.33
C SER A 11 16.93 6.47 9.76
N LEU A 12 17.68 5.90 10.72
CA LEU A 12 17.61 6.29 12.15
C LEU A 12 17.71 7.81 12.36
N GLN A 13 18.65 8.46 11.67
CA GLN A 13 18.88 9.90 11.76
C GLN A 13 17.69 10.71 11.21
N GLN A 14 17.13 10.27 10.08
CA GLN A 14 15.95 10.92 9.48
C GLN A 14 14.71 10.72 10.34
N LEU A 15 14.50 9.50 10.86
CA LEU A 15 13.38 9.19 11.74
C LEU A 15 13.45 10.04 13.02
N ARG A 16 14.63 10.19 13.61
CA ARG A 16 14.85 11.07 14.77
C ARG A 16 14.49 12.52 14.46
N ARG A 17 15.04 13.06 13.37
CA ARG A 17 14.75 14.43 12.93
C ARG A 17 13.26 14.65 12.67
N GLN A 18 12.59 13.69 12.03
CA GLN A 18 11.16 13.74 11.75
C GLN A 18 10.34 13.81 13.05
N LYS A 19 10.72 13.03 14.07
CA LYS A 19 10.09 13.05 15.40
C LYS A 19 10.29 14.39 16.11
N GLU A 20 11.51 14.94 16.04
CA GLU A 20 11.83 16.26 16.60
C GLU A 20 11.01 17.38 15.94
N ILE A 21 10.86 17.36 14.60
CA ILE A 21 10.01 18.32 13.86
C ILE A 21 8.54 18.23 14.29
N LEU A 22 8.06 17.03 14.63
CA LEU A 22 6.72 16.80 15.15
C LEU A 22 6.56 17.17 16.63
N GLY A 23 7.57 17.79 17.26
CA GLY A 23 7.58 18.15 18.68
C GLY A 23 7.77 16.98 19.64
N GLN A 24 8.11 15.79 19.12
CA GLN A 24 8.39 14.61 19.95
C GLN A 24 9.87 14.58 20.32
N HIS A 25 10.21 15.36 21.36
CA HIS A 25 11.56 15.43 21.89
C HIS A 25 11.85 14.32 22.91
N GLY A 26 13.13 13.99 23.10
CA GLY A 26 13.57 13.04 24.13
C GLY A 26 13.33 11.56 23.81
N ILE A 27 12.99 11.22 22.56
CA ILE A 27 12.86 9.81 22.16
C ILE A 27 14.23 9.12 22.25
N LYS A 28 14.25 7.96 22.90
CA LYS A 28 15.45 7.14 23.04
C LYS A 28 15.75 6.40 21.74
N ASP A 29 17.03 6.25 21.42
CA ASP A 29 17.47 5.52 20.22
C ASP A 29 16.94 4.08 20.17
N GLU A 30 16.76 3.42 21.32
CA GLU A 30 16.17 2.08 21.40
C GLU A 30 14.76 2.02 20.83
N GLN A 31 13.93 3.04 21.09
CA GLN A 31 12.56 3.11 20.56
C GLN A 31 12.57 3.31 19.05
N LEU A 32 13.50 4.13 18.53
CA LEU A 32 13.65 4.33 17.10
C LEU A 32 14.17 3.07 16.40
N LYS A 33 15.10 2.36 17.04
CA LYS A 33 15.64 1.07 16.56
C LYS A 33 14.57 -0.02 16.53
N LEU A 34 13.61 -0.01 17.47
CA LEU A 34 12.46 -0.91 17.44
C LEU A 34 11.69 -0.76 16.13
N ILE A 35 11.32 0.47 15.77
CA ILE A 35 10.60 0.78 14.52
C ILE A 35 11.39 0.30 13.29
N LEU A 36 12.70 0.56 13.27
CA LEU A 36 13.57 0.10 12.18
C LEU A 36 13.62 -1.43 12.08
N ASN A 37 13.70 -2.11 13.23
CA ASN A 37 13.77 -3.57 13.26
C ASN A 37 12.44 -4.21 12.84
N GLU A 38 11.31 -3.65 13.27
CA GLU A 38 9.98 -4.07 12.82
C GLU A 38 9.81 -3.84 11.31
N GLY A 39 10.26 -2.70 10.79
CA GLY A 39 10.27 -2.42 9.36
C GLY A 39 11.04 -3.47 8.57
N LYS A 40 12.28 -3.76 8.99
CA LYS A 40 13.13 -4.79 8.35
C LYS A 40 12.53 -6.20 8.46
N THR A 41 11.94 -6.53 9.60
CA THR A 41 11.32 -7.84 9.83
C THR A 41 10.09 -8.00 8.93
N THR A 42 9.25 -6.97 8.85
CA THR A 42 8.06 -6.92 7.98
C THR A 42 8.45 -7.07 6.51
N GLU A 43 9.44 -6.32 6.05
CA GLU A 43 9.94 -6.39 4.67
C GLU A 43 10.53 -7.77 4.35
N LYS A 44 11.28 -8.37 5.28
CA LYS A 44 11.85 -9.72 5.10
C LYS A 44 10.77 -10.80 4.94
N HIS A 45 9.70 -10.76 5.73
CA HIS A 45 8.68 -11.81 5.73
C HIS A 45 7.59 -11.59 4.67
N TYR A 46 7.22 -10.34 4.43
CA TYR A 46 6.04 -9.99 3.64
C TYR A 46 6.36 -9.12 2.42
N GLY A 47 7.63 -8.81 2.14
CA GLY A 47 8.03 -7.93 1.04
C GLY A 47 7.49 -8.34 -0.32
N HIS A 48 7.33 -9.64 -0.56
CA HIS A 48 6.76 -10.20 -1.79
C HIS A 48 5.25 -9.96 -1.96
N LEU A 49 4.56 -9.51 -0.91
CA LEU A 49 3.13 -9.16 -0.93
C LEU A 49 2.90 -7.66 -1.20
N PHE A 50 3.95 -6.85 -1.23
CA PHE A 50 3.82 -5.40 -1.42
C PHE A 50 3.85 -5.06 -2.91
N ASP A 51 2.83 -4.36 -3.37
CA ASP A 51 2.81 -3.80 -4.71
C ASP A 51 3.71 -2.57 -4.81
N ARG A 52 3.80 -1.79 -3.72
CA ARG A 52 4.65 -0.59 -3.61
C ARG A 52 5.27 -0.41 -2.23
N ILE A 53 6.44 0.20 -2.21
CA ILE A 53 7.16 0.60 -1.00
C ILE A 53 7.42 2.11 -1.08
N ILE A 54 7.01 2.84 -0.05
CA ILE A 54 7.30 4.28 0.12
C ILE A 54 8.18 4.44 1.36
N VAL A 55 9.36 5.04 1.22
CA VAL A 55 10.21 5.37 2.37
C VAL A 55 9.77 6.72 2.96
N ASN A 56 9.34 6.72 4.21
CA ASN A 56 8.79 7.90 4.88
C ASN A 56 9.88 8.87 5.38
N VAL A 57 10.65 9.47 4.46
CA VAL A 57 11.69 10.46 4.80
C VAL A 57 11.08 11.83 5.11
N ASP A 58 10.03 12.19 4.37
CA ASP A 58 9.31 13.47 4.47
C ASP A 58 7.81 13.19 4.35
N LEU A 59 7.03 13.63 5.35
CA LEU A 59 5.61 13.28 5.45
C LEU A 59 4.80 13.81 4.26
N ASP A 60 5.05 15.05 3.84
CA ASP A 60 4.30 15.69 2.76
C ASP A 60 4.58 15.00 1.43
N ARG A 61 5.85 14.66 1.17
CA ARG A 61 6.25 13.91 -0.03
C ARG A 61 5.64 12.52 -0.04
N SER A 62 5.76 11.77 1.05
CA SER A 62 5.22 10.41 1.14
C SER A 62 3.70 10.38 1.03
N LEU A 63 3.01 11.37 1.62
CA LEU A 63 1.57 11.54 1.47
C LEU A 63 1.18 11.86 0.03
N LYS A 64 1.93 12.73 -0.65
CA LYS A 64 1.70 13.06 -2.07
C LYS A 64 1.86 11.84 -2.96
N GLU A 65 2.91 11.04 -2.73
CA GLU A 65 3.14 9.79 -3.46
C GLU A 65 2.01 8.79 -3.24
N LEU A 66 1.58 8.59 -1.99
CA LEU A 66 0.45 7.73 -1.66
C LEU A 66 -0.85 8.18 -2.34
N LYS A 67 -1.13 9.50 -2.34
CA LYS A 67 -2.30 10.06 -3.04
C LYS A 67 -2.26 9.78 -4.54
N GLU A 68 -1.10 9.90 -5.18
CA GLU A 68 -0.97 9.61 -6.60
C GLU A 68 -1.20 8.11 -6.88
N ILE A 69 -0.70 7.22 -6.02
CA ILE A 69 -0.99 5.78 -6.13
C ILE A 69 -2.48 5.53 -6.06
N VAL A 70 -3.18 6.07 -5.05
CA VAL A 70 -4.63 5.91 -4.90
C VAL A 70 -5.37 6.44 -6.12
N ARG A 71 -5.02 7.64 -6.59
CA ARG A 71 -5.61 8.26 -7.79
C ARG A 71 -5.46 7.37 -9.02
N ARG A 72 -4.28 6.77 -9.22
CA ARG A 72 -4.05 5.83 -10.32
C ARG A 72 -4.85 4.54 -10.17
N LEU A 73 -4.97 4.01 -8.96
CA LEU A 73 -5.80 2.83 -8.69
C LEU A 73 -7.28 3.06 -9.02
N GLU A 74 -7.78 4.28 -8.81
CA GLU A 74 -9.16 4.66 -9.10
C GLU A 74 -9.43 4.91 -10.58
N MET A 75 -8.45 5.44 -11.33
CA MET A 75 -8.64 5.86 -12.72
C MET A 75 -8.15 4.84 -13.76
N GLU A 76 -7.15 4.04 -13.43
CA GLU A 76 -6.57 3.07 -14.36
C GLU A 76 -7.33 1.74 -14.28
N PRO A 77 -7.64 1.09 -15.43
CA PRO A 77 -8.28 -0.22 -15.43
C PRO A 77 -7.32 -1.28 -14.86
N HIS A 78 -7.83 -2.14 -13.97
CA HIS A 78 -7.06 -3.21 -13.35
C HIS A 78 -7.66 -4.59 -13.67
N TRP A 79 -6.78 -5.60 -13.74
CA TRP A 79 -7.21 -6.99 -13.92
C TRP A 79 -7.89 -7.51 -12.65
N VAL A 80 -9.14 -7.92 -12.81
CA VAL A 80 -9.97 -8.52 -11.76
C VAL A 80 -10.43 -9.90 -12.25
N PRO A 81 -10.45 -10.96 -11.42
CA PRO A 81 -11.13 -12.19 -11.77
C PRO A 81 -12.58 -11.88 -12.14
N SER A 82 -13.10 -12.60 -13.13
CA SER A 82 -14.44 -12.41 -13.68
C SER A 82 -15.55 -12.54 -12.63
N PHE A 83 -15.29 -13.21 -11.50
CA PHE A 83 -16.22 -13.38 -10.39
C PHE A 83 -16.21 -12.24 -9.36
N TRP A 84 -15.32 -11.24 -9.45
CA TRP A 84 -15.29 -10.11 -8.51
C TRP A 84 -16.48 -9.14 -8.60
N PRO A 85 -17.00 -8.76 -9.79
CA PRO A 85 -18.08 -7.78 -9.90
C PRO A 85 -19.46 -8.42 -9.62
N LEU A 86 -19.70 -8.87 -8.38
CA LEU A 86 -21.01 -9.27 -7.90
C LEU A 86 -21.83 -8.03 -7.52
N ASN A 87 -22.23 -7.27 -8.53
CA ASN A 87 -23.37 -6.37 -8.42
C ASN A 87 -24.58 -7.19 -8.91
N ALA A 88 -25.68 -7.20 -8.16
CA ALA A 88 -26.88 -8.00 -8.47
C ALA A 88 -27.47 -7.77 -9.88
N THR A 89 -27.01 -6.73 -10.58
CA THR A 89 -27.34 -6.42 -11.98
C THR A 89 -26.56 -7.26 -13.01
N ASN A 90 -25.39 -7.80 -12.66
CA ASN A 90 -24.50 -8.53 -13.58
C ASN A 90 -24.79 -10.03 -13.69
N ILE A 91 -25.60 -10.59 -12.79
CA ILE A 91 -26.01 -12.00 -12.86
C ILE A 91 -26.82 -12.26 -14.14
N ILE A 92 -27.57 -11.27 -14.61
CA ILE A 92 -28.44 -11.37 -15.80
C ILE A 92 -27.62 -11.21 -17.10
N SER A 93 -26.50 -10.49 -17.07
CA SER A 93 -25.64 -10.32 -18.25
C SER A 93 -24.66 -11.49 -18.41
N SER A 94 -24.11 -12.03 -17.31
CA SER A 94 -23.15 -13.15 -17.37
C SER A 94 -23.75 -14.43 -17.95
N THR A 95 -25.00 -14.77 -17.62
CA THR A 95 -25.68 -15.95 -18.17
C THR A 95 -25.91 -15.87 -19.68
N LYS A 96 -25.92 -14.66 -20.26
CA LYS A 96 -26.12 -14.43 -21.70
C LYS A 96 -24.87 -14.63 -22.56
N TYR A 97 -23.68 -14.61 -21.97
CA TYR A 97 -22.42 -14.77 -22.70
C TYR A 97 -21.89 -16.21 -22.68
N ASP A 98 -22.14 -16.97 -21.61
CA ASP A 98 -21.74 -18.39 -21.54
C ASP A 98 -22.50 -19.28 -22.52
N GLU A 99 -23.74 -18.95 -22.88
CA GLU A 99 -24.51 -19.71 -23.90
C GLU A 99 -24.02 -19.48 -25.34
N LYS A 100 -23.20 -18.43 -25.58
CA LYS A 100 -22.72 -18.08 -26.93
C LYS A 100 -21.36 -18.67 -27.30
N LEU A 101 -20.70 -19.39 -26.40
CA LEU A 101 -19.37 -19.98 -26.61
C LEU A 101 -19.38 -21.48 -26.90
N ILE A 102 -20.55 -22.04 -27.20
CA ILE A 102 -20.70 -23.42 -27.71
C ILE A 102 -21.20 -23.37 -29.16
N TYR A 103 -20.31 -22.97 -30.08
CA TYR A 103 -20.26 -23.43 -31.48
C TYR A 103 -18.84 -23.19 -32.02
#